data_AF-A0A969RQ70-F1
#
_entry.id   AF-A0A969RQ70-F1
#
_cell.length_a   1.000
_cell.length_b   1.000
_cell.length_c   1.000
_cell.angle_alpha   90.00
_cell.angle_beta   90.00
_cell.angle_gamma   90.00
#
_symmetry.space_group_name_H-M   'P 1'
#
loop_
_entity.id
_entity.type
_entity.pdbx_description
1 polymer ?
#
loop_
_entity_poly.entity_id
_entity_poly.type
_entity_poly.pdbx_seq_one_letter_code
_entity_poly.pdbx_strand_id
1 'polypeptide(L)'
;MLSRTTDGSAVNVPYTPSKAPGKHRLDPLNPGQGFLTPGWGNVTPFAITNFLATEPPELDSAQYTQDFNDVKEKGSLNGSTRTPEETTIGLFWAYDGAQKIGVPPRLYNQIVRVIAMQKGNTLAQNARLFALVNMAMADAGIQCWHSKYYYNVWRPVVGVREADPGWGPTGQGDG
;
A
#
# COMPACT_ATOMS: atom_id res chain seq x y z
N MET A 1 10.03 25.68 9.87
CA MET A 1 9.75 24.33 10.43
C MET A 1 8.63 24.29 11.47
N LEU A 2 8.26 25.41 12.13
CA LEU A 2 7.17 25.44 13.12
C LEU A 2 5.76 25.16 12.56
N SER A 3 5.54 25.28 11.24
CA SER A 3 4.21 25.20 10.62
C SER A 3 3.60 23.80 10.54
N ARG A 4 4.30 22.75 11.01
CA ARG A 4 3.83 21.36 10.92
C ARG A 4 3.83 20.59 12.24
N THR A 5 4.11 21.25 13.36
CA THR A 5 4.06 20.59 14.69
C THR A 5 2.66 20.15 15.08
N THR A 6 1.63 20.69 14.43
CA THR A 6 0.21 20.40 14.66
C THR A 6 -0.47 19.75 13.45
N ASP A 7 0.31 19.19 12.52
CA ASP A 7 -0.22 18.63 11.26
C ASP A 7 -0.93 17.28 11.42
N GLY A 8 -0.97 16.72 12.63
CA GLY A 8 -1.59 15.43 12.92
C GLY A 8 -0.66 14.21 12.78
N SER A 9 0.58 14.37 12.31
CA SER A 9 1.53 13.25 12.11
C SER A 9 1.93 12.51 13.39
N ALA A 10 1.81 13.16 14.56
CA ALA A 10 2.06 12.57 15.87
C ALA A 10 0.81 11.89 16.49
N VAL A 11 -0.36 12.01 15.87
CA VAL A 11 -1.61 11.47 16.41
C VAL A 11 -1.68 9.97 16.12
N ASN A 12 -1.83 9.18 17.18
CA ASN A 12 -2.10 7.75 17.06
C ASN A 12 -3.61 7.49 17.13
N VAL A 13 -4.13 6.73 16.17
CA VAL A 13 -5.55 6.37 16.10
C VAL A 13 -5.67 4.85 16.23
N PRO A 14 -6.49 4.33 17.17
CA PRO A 14 -6.68 2.90 17.32
C PRO A 14 -7.41 2.32 16.10
N TYR A 15 -7.13 1.07 15.77
CA TYR A 15 -7.84 0.31 14.74
C TYR A 15 -8.31 -1.03 15.30
N THR A 16 -9.56 -1.37 15.03
CA THR A 16 -10.17 -2.65 15.42
C THR A 16 -10.56 -3.39 14.14
N PRO A 17 -9.93 -4.53 13.83
CA PRO A 17 -10.25 -5.29 12.63
C PRO A 17 -11.64 -5.93 12.72
N SER A 18 -12.31 -6.03 11.58
CA SER A 18 -13.57 -6.76 11.44
C SER A 18 -13.32 -8.20 10.98
N LYS A 19 -14.17 -9.12 11.45
CA LYS A 19 -14.21 -10.52 10.97
C LYS A 19 -15.10 -10.70 9.74
N ALA A 20 -15.77 -9.65 9.26
CA ALA A 20 -16.61 -9.73 8.08
C ALA A 20 -15.77 -10.09 6.82
N PRO A 21 -16.37 -10.78 5.83
CA PRO A 21 -15.75 -10.97 4.52
C PRO A 21 -15.33 -9.65 3.89
N GLY A 22 -14.22 -9.66 3.14
CA GLY A 22 -13.69 -8.46 2.48
C GLY A 22 -12.99 -7.45 3.38
N LYS A 23 -13.10 -7.55 4.72
CA LYS A 23 -12.55 -6.55 5.64
C LYS A 23 -11.11 -6.84 6.05
N HIS A 24 -10.29 -5.78 6.09
CA HIS A 24 -8.88 -5.87 6.43
C HIS A 24 -8.65 -6.44 7.83
N ARG A 25 -7.82 -7.48 7.88
CA ARG A 25 -7.34 -8.14 9.09
C ARG A 25 -5.91 -8.62 8.86
N LEU A 26 -5.30 -9.08 9.95
CA LEU A 26 -3.93 -9.59 9.95
C LEU A 26 -3.79 -10.75 8.98
N ASP A 27 -2.65 -10.80 8.32
CA ASP A 27 -2.24 -11.97 7.55
C ASP A 27 -2.10 -13.17 8.53
N PRO A 28 -2.82 -14.29 8.30
CA PRO A 28 -2.72 -15.47 9.15
C PRO A 28 -1.31 -16.08 9.18
N LEU A 29 -0.48 -15.82 8.16
CA LEU A 29 0.92 -16.27 8.11
C LEU A 29 1.88 -15.30 8.82
N ASN A 30 1.44 -14.06 9.07
CA ASN A 30 2.25 -13.01 9.71
C ASN A 30 1.43 -12.28 10.79
N PRO A 31 0.95 -12.98 11.84
CA PRO A 31 0.04 -12.41 12.82
C PRO A 31 0.65 -11.27 13.65
N GLY A 32 1.98 -11.16 13.70
CA GLY A 32 2.70 -10.09 14.39
C GLY A 32 2.83 -8.77 13.61
N GLN A 33 2.36 -8.68 12.36
CA GLN A 33 2.57 -7.51 11.50
C GLN A 33 1.92 -6.21 12.03
N GLY A 34 0.80 -6.33 12.74
CA GLY A 34 0.03 -5.18 13.22
C GLY A 34 -0.62 -4.37 12.11
N PHE A 35 -1.08 -3.15 12.45
CA PHE A 35 -1.74 -2.23 11.53
C PHE A 35 -0.97 -0.91 11.47
N LEU A 36 -0.42 -0.59 10.30
CA LEU A 36 0.47 0.55 10.15
C LEU A 36 -0.30 1.86 10.05
N THR A 37 -0.19 2.68 11.10
CA THR A 37 -0.65 4.08 11.18
C THR A 37 -2.09 4.33 10.69
N PRO A 38 -3.13 3.79 11.35
CA PRO A 38 -4.53 3.98 10.96
C PRO A 38 -4.98 5.43 10.78
N GLY A 39 -4.39 6.34 11.56
CA GLY A 39 -4.69 7.77 11.51
C GLY A 39 -3.94 8.57 10.45
N TRP A 40 -3.05 7.95 9.66
CA TRP A 40 -2.15 8.71 8.77
C TRP A 40 -2.89 9.49 7.68
N GLY A 41 -4.09 9.03 7.29
CA GLY A 41 -4.95 9.76 6.36
C GLY A 41 -5.48 11.10 6.89
N ASN A 42 -5.35 11.36 8.20
CA ASN A 42 -5.78 12.60 8.84
C ASN A 42 -4.67 13.65 8.94
N VAL A 43 -3.46 13.34 8.48
CA VAL A 43 -2.35 14.30 8.46
C VAL A 43 -2.67 15.41 7.46
N THR A 44 -2.43 16.67 7.85
CA THR A 44 -2.67 17.83 7.00
C THR A 44 -1.78 17.74 5.74
N PRO A 45 -2.31 17.68 4.52
CA PRO A 45 -1.48 17.62 3.32
C PRO A 45 -0.62 18.88 3.10
N PHE A 46 0.31 18.82 2.15
CA PHE A 46 1.12 19.95 1.69
C PHE A 46 0.41 20.76 0.60
N ALA A 47 -0.24 20.10 -0.35
CA ALA A 47 -0.82 20.73 -1.54
C ALA A 47 -2.19 20.17 -1.95
N ILE A 48 -2.41 18.85 -1.82
CA ILE A 48 -3.69 18.22 -2.17
C ILE A 48 -4.75 18.52 -1.10
N THR A 49 -6.00 18.77 -1.50
CA THR A 49 -7.11 18.96 -0.55
C THR A 49 -7.77 17.63 -0.20
N ASN A 50 -8.59 17.08 -1.10
CA ASN A 50 -9.31 15.83 -0.89
C ASN A 50 -9.14 14.92 -2.12
N PHE A 51 -8.70 13.69 -1.87
CA PHE A 51 -8.69 12.62 -2.87
C PHE A 51 -9.14 11.32 -2.21
N LEU A 52 -10.13 10.66 -2.80
CA LEU A 52 -10.51 9.31 -2.42
C LEU A 52 -10.31 8.43 -3.66
N ALA A 53 -9.60 7.32 -3.50
CA ALA A 53 -9.44 6.35 -4.58
C ALA A 53 -10.80 5.84 -5.06
N THR A 54 -10.88 5.32 -6.29
CA THR A 54 -12.09 4.64 -6.75
C THR A 54 -12.46 3.51 -5.80
N GLU A 55 -13.75 3.35 -5.56
CA GLU A 55 -14.27 2.27 -4.74
C GLU A 55 -13.82 0.90 -5.28
N PRO A 56 -13.31 0.01 -4.42
CA PRO A 56 -12.96 -1.34 -4.81
C PRO A 56 -14.17 -2.12 -5.33
N PRO A 57 -13.98 -3.09 -6.25
CA PRO A 57 -15.06 -3.94 -6.70
C PRO A 57 -15.74 -4.69 -5.55
N GLU A 58 -17.07 -4.81 -5.61
CA GLU A 58 -17.85 -5.64 -4.69
C GLU A 58 -17.43 -7.11 -4.79
N LEU A 59 -17.46 -7.84 -3.68
CA LEU A 59 -16.95 -9.22 -3.60
C LEU A 59 -17.67 -10.20 -4.54
N ASP A 60 -18.94 -9.96 -4.85
CA ASP A 60 -19.77 -10.77 -5.74
C ASP A 60 -19.74 -10.28 -7.20
N SER A 61 -18.93 -9.25 -7.50
CA SER A 61 -18.80 -8.71 -8.85
C SER A 61 -17.88 -9.55 -9.74
N ALA A 62 -18.15 -9.55 -11.04
CA ALA A 62 -17.29 -10.20 -12.03
C ALA A 62 -15.86 -9.63 -12.02
N GLN A 63 -15.69 -8.34 -11.73
CA GLN A 63 -14.37 -7.72 -11.62
C GLN A 63 -13.59 -8.27 -10.43
N TYR A 64 -14.22 -8.41 -9.27
CA TYR A 64 -13.57 -9.02 -8.10
C TYR A 64 -13.17 -10.47 -8.38
N THR A 65 -14.04 -11.25 -9.03
CA THR A 65 -13.72 -12.63 -9.43
C THR A 65 -12.50 -12.69 -10.36
N GLN A 66 -12.40 -11.76 -11.33
CA GLN A 66 -11.25 -11.68 -12.22
C GLN A 66 -9.97 -11.33 -11.43
N ASP A 67 -9.99 -10.27 -10.64
CA ASP A 67 -8.82 -9.82 -9.85
C ASP A 67 -8.36 -10.91 -8.86
N PHE A 68 -9.32 -11.62 -8.25
CA PHE A 68 -9.06 -12.76 -7.36
C PHE A 68 -8.30 -13.87 -8.08
N ASN A 69 -8.77 -14.27 -9.26
CA ASN A 69 -8.16 -15.34 -10.05
C ASN A 69 -6.76 -14.95 -10.52
N ASP A 70 -6.58 -13.70 -11.00
CA ASP A 70 -5.28 -13.18 -11.43
C ASP A 70 -4.25 -13.25 -10.30
N VAL A 71 -4.63 -12.82 -9.08
CA VAL A 71 -3.72 -12.87 -7.92
C VAL A 71 -3.51 -14.30 -7.43
N LYS A 72 -4.52 -15.18 -7.48
CA LYS A 72 -4.35 -16.59 -7.11
C LYS A 72 -3.36 -17.28 -8.05
N GLU A 73 -3.47 -17.05 -9.36
CA GLU A 73 -2.64 -17.65 -10.38
C GLU A 73 -1.20 -17.10 -10.35
N LYS A 74 -1.05 -15.77 -10.38
CA LYS A 74 0.27 -15.12 -10.46
C LYS A 74 0.91 -14.84 -9.12
N GLY A 75 0.16 -14.85 -8.03
CA GLY A 75 0.67 -14.57 -6.67
C GLY A 75 1.09 -15.82 -5.90
N SER A 76 0.77 -17.03 -6.38
CA SER A 76 1.11 -18.26 -5.68
C SER A 76 2.62 -18.43 -5.51
N LEU A 77 3.02 -19.02 -4.38
CA LEU A 77 4.40 -19.44 -4.14
C LEU A 77 4.76 -20.69 -4.96
N ASN A 78 3.81 -21.61 -5.09
CA ASN A 78 4.00 -22.91 -5.76
C ASN A 78 3.00 -23.04 -6.91
N GLY A 79 3.47 -23.52 -8.07
CA GLY A 79 2.60 -23.75 -9.24
C GLY A 79 2.05 -22.47 -9.88
N SER A 80 2.67 -21.31 -9.64
CA SER A 80 2.28 -20.06 -10.29
C SER A 80 2.66 -20.06 -11.77
N THR A 81 1.85 -19.42 -12.60
CA THR A 81 2.17 -19.13 -14.02
C THR A 81 3.01 -17.86 -14.20
N ARG A 82 3.34 -17.17 -13.10
CA ARG A 82 4.13 -15.93 -13.11
C ARG A 82 5.48 -16.16 -13.78
N THR A 83 5.82 -15.30 -14.73
CA THR A 83 7.09 -15.39 -15.45
C THR A 83 8.28 -14.95 -14.59
N PRO A 84 9.52 -15.32 -14.96
CA PRO A 84 10.71 -14.80 -14.29
C PRO A 84 10.83 -13.27 -14.34
N GLU A 85 10.38 -12.66 -15.44
CA GLU A 85 10.37 -11.20 -15.60
C GLU A 85 9.38 -10.56 -14.62
N GLU A 86 8.16 -11.08 -14.51
CA GLU A 86 7.16 -10.58 -13.57
C GLU A 86 7.63 -10.69 -12.12
N THR A 87 8.34 -11.79 -11.78
CA THR A 87 8.99 -11.95 -10.47
C THR A 87 10.05 -10.86 -10.25
N THR A 88 10.87 -10.59 -11.26
CA THR A 88 11.91 -9.56 -11.18
C THR A 88 11.30 -8.17 -11.00
N ILE A 89 10.24 -7.85 -11.74
CA ILE A 89 9.51 -6.57 -11.62
C ILE A 89 8.93 -6.43 -10.21
N GLY A 90 8.26 -7.47 -9.70
CA GLY A 90 7.69 -7.46 -8.36
C GLY A 90 8.74 -7.21 -7.27
N LEU A 91 9.88 -7.89 -7.34
CA LEU A 91 10.98 -7.72 -6.39
C LEU A 91 11.66 -6.36 -6.50
N PHE A 92 11.83 -5.84 -7.73
CA PHE A 92 12.49 -4.56 -7.96
C PHE A 92 11.78 -3.40 -7.26
N TRP A 93 10.45 -3.41 -7.27
CA TRP A 93 9.63 -2.32 -6.72
C TRP A 93 9.24 -2.50 -5.24
N ALA A 94 9.56 -3.64 -4.61
CA ALA A 94 9.09 -4.01 -3.28
C ALA A 94 9.34 -2.93 -2.21
N TYR A 95 10.61 -2.71 -1.84
CA TYR A 95 11.00 -1.72 -0.82
C TYR A 95 10.09 -1.74 0.43
N ASP A 96 9.72 -2.92 0.92
CA ASP A 96 8.73 -3.09 2.00
C ASP A 96 9.32 -2.89 3.41
N GLY A 97 10.23 -1.93 3.59
CA GLY A 97 10.85 -1.65 4.89
C GLY A 97 11.91 -2.68 5.31
N ALA A 98 12.37 -3.53 4.39
CA ALA A 98 13.39 -4.53 4.66
C ALA A 98 14.69 -3.90 5.20
N GLN A 99 15.35 -4.61 6.11
CA GLN A 99 16.60 -4.16 6.73
C GLN A 99 17.63 -3.81 5.65
N LYS A 100 18.31 -2.65 5.80
CA LYS A 100 19.29 -2.10 4.84
C LYS A 100 18.71 -1.64 3.50
N ILE A 101 17.41 -1.83 3.23
CA ILE A 101 16.75 -1.39 2.00
C ILE A 101 15.85 -0.17 2.27
N GLY A 102 14.94 -0.25 3.25
CA GLY A 102 14.00 0.85 3.54
C GLY A 102 12.71 0.81 2.72
N VAL A 103 12.07 1.97 2.55
CA VAL A 103 10.68 2.14 2.07
C VAL A 103 10.59 2.68 0.63
N PRO A 104 9.44 2.59 -0.08
CA PRO A 104 9.35 3.00 -1.49
C PRO A 104 9.78 4.45 -1.78
N PRO A 105 9.50 5.46 -0.91
CA PRO A 105 10.03 6.82 -1.08
C PRO A 105 11.55 6.91 -1.22
N ARG A 106 12.31 5.95 -0.66
CA ARG A 106 13.76 5.87 -0.84
C ARG A 106 14.11 5.50 -2.28
N LEU A 107 13.48 4.46 -2.84
CA LEU A 107 13.69 4.07 -4.24
C LEU A 107 13.32 5.22 -5.18
N TYR A 108 12.18 5.86 -4.95
CA TYR A 108 11.74 6.98 -5.78
C TYR A 108 12.75 8.14 -5.72
N ASN A 109 13.28 8.49 -4.54
CA ASN A 109 14.34 9.49 -4.44
C ASN A 109 15.65 9.05 -5.13
N GLN A 110 16.00 7.76 -5.12
CA GLN A 110 17.16 7.26 -5.88
C GLN A 110 16.96 7.47 -7.38
N ILE A 111 15.77 7.21 -7.91
CA ILE A 111 15.41 7.46 -9.31
C ILE A 111 15.48 8.96 -9.63
N VAL A 112 14.90 9.81 -8.77
CA VAL A 112 14.92 11.28 -8.96
C VAL A 112 16.34 11.82 -8.96
N ARG A 113 17.25 11.27 -8.15
CA ARG A 113 18.68 11.62 -8.17
C ARG A 113 19.33 11.31 -9.50
N VAL A 114 19.05 10.13 -10.08
CA VAL A 114 19.56 9.76 -11.41
C VAL A 114 19.06 10.75 -12.47
N ILE A 115 17.77 11.06 -12.46
CA ILE A 115 17.17 12.01 -13.40
C ILE A 115 17.81 13.40 -13.25
N ALA A 116 17.98 13.88 -12.01
CA ALA A 116 18.60 15.17 -11.73
C ALA A 116 20.02 15.29 -12.28
N MET A 117 20.82 14.22 -12.13
CA MET A 117 22.18 14.16 -12.68
C MET A 117 22.17 14.14 -14.21
N GLN A 118 21.31 13.33 -14.83
CA GLN A 118 21.18 13.26 -16.29
C GLN A 118 20.74 14.59 -16.91
N LYS A 119 19.96 15.39 -16.19
CA LYS A 119 19.52 16.72 -16.63
C LYS A 119 20.55 17.82 -16.40
N GLY A 120 21.65 17.54 -15.68
CA GLY A 120 22.66 18.55 -15.37
C GLY A 120 22.12 19.69 -14.50
N ASN A 121 21.17 19.40 -13.61
CA ASN A 121 20.51 20.41 -12.80
C ASN A 121 21.49 21.16 -11.89
N THR A 122 21.31 22.48 -11.80
CA THR A 122 21.93 23.33 -10.78
C THR A 122 21.41 23.00 -9.37
N LEU A 123 22.10 23.52 -8.35
CA LEU A 123 21.68 23.38 -6.95
C LEU A 123 20.24 23.89 -6.72
N ALA A 124 19.90 25.07 -7.23
CA ALA A 124 18.58 25.65 -7.06
C ALA A 124 17.48 24.83 -7.74
N GLN A 125 17.77 24.29 -8.93
CA GLN A 125 16.85 23.39 -9.63
C GLN A 125 16.66 22.08 -8.87
N ASN A 126 17.72 21.50 -8.31
CA ASN A 126 17.62 20.32 -7.46
C ASN A 126 16.82 20.59 -6.19
N ALA A 127 17.07 21.71 -5.50
CA ALA A 127 16.31 22.09 -4.32
C ALA A 127 14.80 22.15 -4.62
N ARG A 128 14.43 22.80 -5.73
CA ARG A 128 13.03 22.86 -6.19
C ARG A 128 12.48 21.49 -6.56
N LEU A 129 13.22 20.68 -7.31
CA LEU A 129 12.80 19.34 -7.74
C LEU A 129 12.52 18.43 -6.55
N PHE A 130 13.48 18.32 -5.62
CA PHE A 130 13.32 17.45 -4.45
C PHE A 130 12.24 17.95 -3.49
N ALA A 131 12.07 19.26 -3.34
CA ALA A 131 10.96 19.79 -2.56
C ALA A 131 9.61 19.39 -3.15
N LEU A 132 9.40 19.62 -4.45
CA LEU A 132 8.13 19.30 -5.12
C LEU A 132 7.84 17.79 -5.10
N VAL A 133 8.83 16.96 -5.42
CA VAL A 133 8.66 15.50 -5.47
C VAL A 133 8.37 14.93 -4.09
N ASN A 134 9.07 15.37 -3.04
CA ASN A 134 8.82 14.85 -1.69
C ASN A 134 7.51 15.37 -1.08
N MET A 135 7.06 16.60 -1.39
CA MET A 135 5.72 17.05 -1.01
C MET A 135 4.64 16.23 -1.73
N ALA A 136 4.80 15.96 -3.02
CA ALA A 136 3.87 15.13 -3.77
C ALA A 136 3.81 13.69 -3.24
N MET A 137 4.95 13.09 -2.90
CA MET A 137 4.99 11.76 -2.28
C MET A 137 4.36 11.74 -0.88
N ALA A 138 4.55 12.79 -0.08
CA ALA A 138 3.92 12.90 1.23
C ALA A 138 2.38 12.92 1.09
N ASP A 139 1.86 13.77 0.21
CA ASP A 139 0.42 13.87 -0.03
C ASP A 139 -0.16 12.57 -0.60
N ALA A 140 0.54 11.93 -1.54
CA ALA A 140 0.14 10.63 -2.07
C ALA A 140 0.07 9.57 -0.95
N GLY A 141 1.03 9.57 -0.01
CA GLY A 141 1.01 8.69 1.16
C GLY A 141 -0.20 8.95 2.07
N ILE A 142 -0.49 10.21 2.38
CA ILE A 142 -1.63 10.61 3.21
C ILE A 142 -2.94 10.11 2.57
N GLN A 143 -3.17 10.42 1.29
CA GLN A 143 -4.41 10.07 0.59
C GLN A 143 -4.54 8.54 0.36
N CYS A 144 -3.42 7.84 0.14
CA CYS A 144 -3.40 6.39 0.03
C CYS A 144 -3.80 5.73 1.36
N TRP A 145 -3.27 6.20 2.49
CA TRP A 145 -3.66 5.69 3.81
C TRP A 145 -5.12 6.02 4.13
N HIS A 146 -5.58 7.23 3.80
CA HIS A 146 -6.98 7.59 3.93
C HIS A 146 -7.88 6.57 3.20
N SER A 147 -7.60 6.31 1.92
CA SER A 147 -8.38 5.35 1.12
C SER A 147 -8.28 3.91 1.66
N LYS A 148 -7.09 3.48 2.12
CA LYS A 148 -6.89 2.13 2.69
C LYS A 148 -7.77 1.88 3.91
N TYR A 149 -7.81 2.83 4.84
CA TYR A 149 -8.60 2.69 6.07
C TYR A 149 -10.08 3.08 5.87
N TYR A 150 -10.40 3.85 4.84
CA TYR A 150 -11.78 4.14 4.43
C TYR A 150 -12.46 2.88 3.86
N TYR A 151 -11.90 2.29 2.79
CA TYR A 151 -12.50 1.10 2.16
C TYR A 151 -12.25 -0.19 2.96
N ASN A 152 -11.14 -0.22 3.67
CA ASN A 152 -10.79 -1.27 4.62
C ASN A 152 -10.82 -2.68 4.01
N VAL A 153 -10.24 -2.84 2.81
CA VAL A 153 -10.24 -4.09 2.04
C VAL A 153 -9.14 -5.04 2.50
N TRP A 154 -9.46 -6.33 2.59
CA TRP A 154 -8.50 -7.38 2.92
C TRP A 154 -7.33 -7.49 1.93
N ARG A 155 -6.25 -8.11 2.38
CA ARG A 155 -5.14 -8.48 1.48
C ARG A 155 -5.49 -9.77 0.76
N PRO A 156 -4.95 -10.01 -0.46
CA PRO A 156 -5.24 -11.24 -1.21
C PRO A 156 -4.94 -12.53 -0.45
N VAL A 157 -3.89 -12.58 0.39
CA VAL A 157 -3.57 -13.75 1.22
C VAL A 157 -4.72 -14.15 2.15
N VAL A 158 -5.53 -13.19 2.61
CA VAL A 158 -6.72 -13.46 3.42
C VAL A 158 -7.85 -13.94 2.53
N GLY A 159 -8.21 -13.17 1.50
CA GLY A 159 -9.33 -13.50 0.61
C GLY A 159 -9.17 -14.85 -0.09
N VAL A 160 -7.99 -15.14 -0.64
CA VAL A 160 -7.70 -16.43 -1.33
C VAL A 160 -7.77 -17.60 -0.37
N ARG A 161 -7.24 -17.45 0.85
CA ARG A 161 -7.28 -18.55 1.84
C ARG A 161 -8.67 -18.80 2.35
N GLU A 162 -9.45 -17.76 2.62
CA GLU A 162 -10.80 -17.92 3.16
C GLU A 162 -11.81 -18.45 2.14
N ALA A 163 -11.45 -18.51 0.85
CA ALA A 163 -12.17 -19.30 -0.13
C ALA A 163 -12.01 -20.81 0.13
N ASP A 164 -10.89 -21.27 0.70
CA ASP A 164 -10.67 -22.68 1.01
C ASP A 164 -11.34 -23.08 2.35
N PRO A 165 -12.08 -24.21 2.41
CA PRO A 165 -12.65 -24.71 3.66
C PRO A 165 -11.61 -24.90 4.77
N GLY A 166 -12.02 -24.61 6.02
CA GLY A 166 -11.15 -24.67 7.19
C GLY A 166 -10.30 -23.41 7.44
N TRP A 167 -10.37 -22.41 6.54
CA TRP A 167 -9.75 -21.10 6.75
C TRP A 167 -10.77 -20.03 7.15
N GLY A 168 -10.25 -18.95 7.73
CA GLY A 168 -11.04 -17.79 8.09
C GLY A 168 -11.92 -17.95 9.34
N PRO A 169 -12.64 -16.90 9.74
CA PRO A 169 -13.46 -16.92 10.95
C PRO A 169 -14.64 -17.90 10.91
N THR A 170 -15.21 -18.15 9.73
CA THR A 170 -16.35 -19.07 9.56
C THR A 170 -15.89 -20.50 9.31
N GLY A 171 -14.70 -20.70 8.74
CA GLY A 171 -14.20 -22.01 8.32
C GLY A 171 -14.94 -22.60 7.10
N GLN A 172 -15.85 -21.86 6.49
CA GLN A 172 -16.78 -22.40 5.49
C GLN A 172 -16.19 -22.47 4.08
N GLY A 173 -15.29 -21.55 3.71
CA GLY A 173 -14.92 -21.37 2.30
C GLY A 173 -15.90 -20.44 1.56
N ASP A 174 -15.79 -20.40 0.24
CA ASP A 174 -16.69 -19.66 -0.67
C ASP A 174 -17.93 -20.46 -1.14
N GLY A 175 -18.08 -21.72 -0.69
CA GLY A 175 -19.21 -22.60 -1.01
C GLY A 175 -18.97 -24.05 -0.64
#